data_AF-A0A3R7FGG3-F1
#
_entry.id   AF-A0A3R7FGG3-F1
#
_cell.length_a   1.000
_cell.length_b   1.000
_cell.length_c   1.000
_cell.angle_alpha   90.00
_cell.angle_beta   90.00
_cell.angle_gamma   90.00
#
_symmetry.space_group_name_H-M   'P 1'
#
loop_
_entity.id
_entity.type
_entity.pdbx_description
1 polymer ?
#
loop_
_entity_poly.entity_id
_entity_poly.type
_entity_poly.pdbx_seq_one_letter_code
_entity_poly.pdbx_strand_id
1 'polypeptide(L)'
;MSREERESAKSPEEVLKEAGFRISERCCARPSCFDYAARKGKRLILFKFQPEINGFSPEDSQELEAISRVVSGVSLLISKKTREKFLEDDTVYTRYNVWAVTPRTFENMILRNTYPLIQAGPGGYYVEIDAVAIRRRRQELGLSVGEMAEMIGISRRTLYGYERGMAKASVTVAYNLIYTLGIPVAKPINIFETARVQRKCFLLRAKRAIVKHKFLHKILKRFTRCNVTTVRKAPFDFILDVPEEEMRVIGGVAGSKEREIDRRVDEIISVSKILKARPICDEWAETL
;
A
#
# COMPACT_ATOMS: atom_id res chain seq x y z
N MET A 1 10.91 -3.62 26.11
CA MET A 1 10.81 -2.31 25.45
C MET A 1 9.77 -1.50 26.20
N SER A 2 10.16 -0.36 26.76
CA SER A 2 9.26 0.46 27.57
C SER A 2 8.22 1.16 26.67
N ARG A 3 7.11 1.59 27.29
CA ARG A 3 6.04 2.35 26.61
C ARG A 3 6.57 3.65 25.99
N GLU A 4 7.59 4.24 26.59
CA GLU A 4 8.25 5.48 26.15
C GLU A 4 9.09 5.29 24.87
N GLU A 5 9.78 4.14 24.71
CA GLU A 5 10.58 3.84 23.50
C GLU A 5 9.71 3.62 22.25
N ARG A 6 8.42 3.30 22.43
CA ARG A 6 7.44 3.13 21.34
C ARG A 6 6.75 4.45 20.96
N GLU A 7 6.84 5.49 21.79
CA GLU A 7 6.23 6.81 21.55
C GLU A 7 7.15 7.80 20.81
N SER A 8 8.47 7.56 20.80
CA SER A 8 9.48 8.42 20.14
C SER A 8 9.62 8.23 18.61
N ALA A 9 8.65 7.61 17.94
CA ALA A 9 8.72 7.45 16.49
C ALA A 9 8.46 8.80 15.79
N LYS A 10 9.33 9.17 14.83
CA LYS A 10 9.15 10.37 14.01
C LYS A 10 7.80 10.33 13.29
N SER A 11 7.24 11.50 13.00
CA SER A 11 6.02 11.54 12.19
C SER A 11 6.32 10.98 10.78
N PRO A 12 5.36 10.32 10.11
CA PRO A 12 5.57 9.80 8.77
C PRO A 12 6.05 10.85 7.76
N GLU A 13 5.62 12.11 7.93
CA GLU A 13 6.03 13.24 7.11
C GLU A 13 7.51 13.59 7.28
N GLU A 14 7.98 13.68 8.53
CA GLU A 14 9.40 13.95 8.84
C GLU A 14 10.29 12.83 8.29
N VAL A 15 9.89 11.57 8.49
CA VAL A 15 10.57 10.39 7.95
C VAL A 15 10.71 10.48 6.43
N LEU A 16 9.64 10.85 5.74
CA LEU A 16 9.65 11.00 4.29
C LEU A 16 10.51 12.18 3.82
N LYS A 17 10.45 13.33 4.51
CA LYS A 17 11.28 14.51 4.20
C LYS A 17 12.76 14.20 4.37
N GLU A 18 13.15 13.58 5.47
CA GLU A 18 14.53 13.17 5.76
C GLU A 18 15.02 12.13 4.75
N ALA A 19 14.15 11.21 4.33
CA ALA A 19 14.44 10.28 3.24
C ALA A 19 14.47 10.94 1.85
N GLY A 20 14.23 12.25 1.72
CA GLY A 20 14.26 12.99 0.45
C GLY A 20 13.06 12.72 -0.46
N PHE A 21 11.90 12.35 0.09
CA PHE A 21 10.65 12.32 -0.66
C PHE A 21 10.09 13.73 -0.78
N ARG A 22 9.54 14.04 -1.96
CA ARG A 22 8.59 15.15 -2.09
C ARG A 22 7.25 14.69 -1.56
N ILE A 23 6.60 15.51 -0.73
CA ILE A 23 5.32 15.20 -0.09
C ILE A 23 4.30 16.25 -0.54
N SER A 24 3.05 15.85 -0.73
CA SER A 24 1.94 16.77 -0.96
C SER A 24 1.56 17.52 0.32
N GLU A 25 0.68 18.50 0.18
CA GLU A 25 -0.11 19.02 1.29
C GLU A 25 -0.98 17.90 1.88
N ARG A 26 -1.38 18.07 3.13
CA ARG A 26 -2.28 17.16 3.82
C ARG A 26 -3.67 17.23 3.20
N CYS A 27 -4.21 16.09 2.79
CA CYS A 27 -5.56 15.96 2.23
C CYS A 27 -6.59 15.93 3.36
N CYS A 28 -7.22 17.06 3.65
CA CYS A 28 -8.10 17.22 4.80
C CYS A 28 -9.25 18.22 4.62
N ALA A 29 -9.32 18.92 3.49
CA ALA A 29 -10.45 19.79 3.11
C ALA A 29 -11.78 19.02 3.05
N ARG A 30 -11.73 17.70 2.82
CA ARG A 30 -12.88 16.78 2.91
C ARG A 30 -12.44 15.38 3.37
N PRO A 31 -13.36 14.48 3.76
CA PRO A 31 -13.02 13.10 4.09
C PRO A 31 -12.19 12.45 2.98
N SER A 32 -10.99 11.96 3.31
CA SER A 32 -10.06 11.38 2.35
C SER A 32 -9.59 9.97 2.73
N CYS A 33 -9.31 9.13 1.73
CA CYS A 33 -8.81 7.78 1.86
C CYS A 33 -7.28 7.71 2.01
N PHE A 34 -6.58 8.84 1.84
CA PHE A 34 -5.18 9.03 2.19
C PHE A 34 -4.97 10.43 2.76
N ASP A 35 -3.96 10.61 3.61
CA ASP A 35 -3.60 11.92 4.13
C ASP A 35 -2.56 12.60 3.23
N TYR A 36 -1.63 11.84 2.65
CA TYR A 36 -0.53 12.37 1.85
C TYR A 36 -0.20 11.49 0.64
N ALA A 37 0.25 12.14 -0.42
CA ALA A 37 0.99 11.53 -1.50
C ALA A 37 2.49 11.88 -1.36
N ALA A 38 3.38 10.90 -1.53
CA ALA A 38 4.82 11.12 -1.47
C ALA A 38 5.57 10.41 -2.59
N ARG A 39 6.56 11.07 -3.19
CA ARG A 39 7.36 10.52 -4.30
C ARG A 39 8.86 10.73 -4.13
N LYS A 40 9.64 9.67 -4.40
CA LYS A 40 11.09 9.71 -4.61
C LYS A 40 11.47 8.83 -5.81
N GLY A 41 11.84 9.45 -6.93
CA GLY A 41 12.09 8.74 -8.18
C GLY A 41 10.86 7.97 -8.67
N LYS A 42 10.99 6.65 -8.81
CA LYS A 42 9.88 5.74 -9.19
C LYS A 42 9.03 5.27 -8.01
N ARG A 43 9.46 5.51 -6.76
CA ARG A 43 8.69 5.15 -5.57
C ARG A 43 7.62 6.22 -5.33
N LEU A 44 6.35 5.82 -5.39
CA LEU A 44 5.19 6.64 -5.09
C LEU A 44 4.39 5.96 -3.98
N ILE A 45 4.04 6.70 -2.94
CA ILE A 45 3.28 6.21 -1.77
C ILE A 45 2.07 7.11 -1.62
N LEU A 46 0.92 6.50 -1.43
CA LEU A 46 -0.29 7.13 -0.92
C LEU A 46 -0.54 6.49 0.43
N PHE A 47 -0.44 7.28 1.51
CA PHE A 47 -0.61 6.73 2.85
C PHE A 47 -1.67 7.45 3.65
N LYS A 48 -2.33 6.68 4.51
CA LYS A 48 -3.25 7.16 5.53
C LYS A 48 -2.69 6.85 6.91
N PHE A 49 -2.71 7.83 7.80
CA PHE A 49 -2.44 7.62 9.21
C PHE A 49 -3.77 7.40 9.95
N GLN A 50 -3.89 6.23 10.57
CA GLN A 50 -5.05 5.87 11.37
C GLN A 50 -4.54 5.27 12.68
N PRO A 51 -4.63 5.96 13.84
CA PRO A 51 -4.06 5.47 15.10
C PRO A 51 -4.50 4.05 15.46
N GLU A 52 -5.78 3.74 15.23
CA GLU A 52 -6.37 2.42 15.40
C GLU A 52 -6.70 1.79 14.03
N ILE A 53 -6.07 0.66 13.71
CA ILE A 53 -6.22 -0.01 12.40
C ILE A 53 -7.69 -0.35 12.07
N ASN A 54 -8.51 -0.62 13.09
CA ASN A 54 -9.94 -0.93 12.95
C ASN A 54 -10.76 0.28 12.47
N GLY A 55 -10.26 1.51 12.65
CA GLY A 55 -10.91 2.73 12.18
C GLY A 55 -10.76 2.98 10.67
N PHE A 56 -9.88 2.25 9.98
CA PHE A 56 -9.78 2.31 8.53
C PHE A 56 -10.98 1.59 7.90
N SER A 57 -11.70 2.27 7.00
CA SER A 57 -12.97 1.78 6.43
C SER A 57 -12.78 0.99 5.13
N PRO A 58 -13.70 0.06 4.79
CA PRO A 58 -13.68 -0.62 3.49
C PRO A 58 -13.73 0.34 2.30
N GLU A 59 -14.48 1.43 2.43
CA GLU A 59 -14.63 2.44 1.38
C GLU A 59 -13.32 3.20 1.16
N ASP A 60 -12.62 3.58 2.23
CA ASP A 60 -11.29 4.19 2.12
C ASP A 60 -10.33 3.23 1.44
N SER A 61 -10.37 1.95 1.79
CA SER A 61 -9.52 0.93 1.17
C SER A 61 -9.74 0.83 -0.34
N GLN A 62 -11.00 0.70 -0.75
CA GLN A 62 -11.35 0.54 -2.17
C GLN A 62 -10.90 1.75 -3.00
N GLU A 63 -11.11 2.97 -2.51
CA GLU A 63 -10.70 4.18 -3.22
C GLU A 63 -9.18 4.37 -3.20
N LEU A 64 -8.52 4.11 -2.07
CA LEU A 64 -7.06 4.18 -1.97
C LEU A 64 -6.39 3.20 -2.93
N GLU A 65 -6.86 1.96 -3.00
CA GLU A 65 -6.37 0.96 -3.95
C GLU A 65 -6.66 1.36 -5.40
N ALA A 66 -7.84 1.90 -5.69
CA ALA A 66 -8.20 2.34 -7.03
C ALA A 66 -7.26 3.44 -7.52
N ILE A 67 -7.02 4.47 -6.69
CA ILE A 67 -6.09 5.55 -6.99
C ILE A 67 -4.68 5.00 -7.16
N SER A 68 -4.19 4.24 -6.18
CA SER A 68 -2.84 3.66 -6.17
C SER A 68 -2.55 2.84 -7.42
N ARG A 69 -3.53 2.07 -7.90
CA ARG A 69 -3.43 1.30 -9.14
C ARG A 69 -3.23 2.19 -10.36
N VAL A 70 -4.04 3.24 -10.50
CA VAL A 70 -3.95 4.18 -11.64
C VAL A 70 -2.60 4.90 -11.64
N VAL A 71 -2.16 5.37 -10.49
CA VAL A 71 -0.92 6.16 -10.40
C VAL A 71 0.34 5.30 -10.32
N SER A 72 0.18 3.97 -10.25
CA SER A 72 1.25 3.00 -9.98
C SER A 72 2.00 3.28 -8.67
N GLY A 73 1.25 3.68 -7.64
CA GLY A 73 1.73 3.92 -6.28
C GLY A 73 1.43 2.78 -5.32
N VAL A 74 2.07 2.80 -4.16
CA VAL A 74 1.77 1.90 -3.03
C VAL A 74 0.68 2.53 -2.17
N SER A 75 -0.36 1.77 -1.87
CA SER A 75 -1.34 2.09 -0.82
C SER A 75 -0.82 1.60 0.53
N LEU A 76 -0.68 2.49 1.51
CA LEU A 76 -0.15 2.14 2.83
C LEU A 76 -1.01 2.73 3.96
N LEU A 77 -1.28 1.92 4.97
CA LEU A 77 -1.87 2.37 6.23
C LEU A 77 -0.77 2.42 7.30
N ILE A 78 -0.71 3.51 8.04
CA ILE A 78 0.19 3.64 9.19
C ILE A 78 -0.68 3.69 10.44
N SER A 79 -0.49 2.71 11.33
CA SER A 79 -1.33 2.53 12.53
C SER A 79 -0.51 2.16 13.74
N LYS A 80 -0.97 2.55 14.94
CA LYS A 80 -0.25 2.26 16.20
C LYS A 80 -0.81 1.03 16.91
N LYS A 81 -2.12 0.81 16.84
CA LYS A 81 -2.81 -0.21 17.63
C LYS A 81 -4.03 -0.80 16.94
N THR A 82 -4.50 -1.93 17.47
CA THR A 82 -5.88 -2.40 17.35
C THR A 82 -6.71 -1.84 18.50
N ARG A 83 -7.99 -2.25 18.60
CA ARG A 83 -8.83 -1.98 19.77
C ARG A 83 -8.22 -2.51 21.08
N GLU A 84 -7.54 -3.63 21.01
CA GLU A 84 -7.15 -4.41 22.18
C GLU A 84 -5.69 -4.15 22.58
N LYS A 85 -4.80 -3.98 21.59
CA LYS A 85 -3.36 -3.94 21.83
C LYS A 85 -2.61 -3.14 20.77
N PHE A 86 -1.36 -2.78 21.09
CA PHE A 86 -0.45 -2.20 20.11
C PHE A 86 -0.12 -3.20 18.99
N LEU A 87 0.13 -2.68 17.80
CA LEU A 87 0.71 -3.46 16.71
C LEU A 87 2.19 -3.71 17.03
N GLU A 88 2.69 -4.87 16.64
CA GLU A 88 4.10 -5.19 16.79
C GLU A 88 4.92 -4.50 15.69
N ASP A 89 6.09 -4.02 16.07
CA ASP A 89 7.07 -3.50 15.12
C ASP A 89 7.64 -4.64 14.26
N ASP A 90 8.26 -4.27 13.14
CA ASP A 90 8.88 -5.18 12.17
C ASP A 90 7.90 -6.26 11.63
N THR A 91 6.60 -5.93 11.65
CA THR A 91 5.50 -6.78 11.19
C THR A 91 4.59 -6.03 10.23
N VAL A 92 4.22 -6.67 9.12
CA VAL A 92 3.21 -6.18 8.18
C VAL A 92 1.84 -6.75 8.52
N TYR A 93 0.87 -5.86 8.68
CA TYR A 93 -0.54 -6.19 8.83
C TYR A 93 -1.28 -5.96 7.51
N THR A 94 -2.53 -6.40 7.42
CA THR A 94 -3.39 -6.11 6.28
C THR A 94 -4.79 -5.77 6.76
N ARG A 95 -5.35 -4.69 6.23
CA ARG A 95 -6.72 -4.26 6.49
C ARG A 95 -7.40 -3.98 5.16
N TYR A 96 -8.42 -4.76 4.83
CA TYR A 96 -9.14 -4.66 3.56
C TYR A 96 -8.22 -4.66 2.32
N ASN A 97 -7.20 -5.52 2.30
CA ASN A 97 -6.16 -5.65 1.27
C ASN A 97 -5.12 -4.52 1.17
N VAL A 98 -5.26 -3.46 1.97
CA VAL A 98 -4.20 -2.45 2.16
C VAL A 98 -3.25 -2.91 3.26
N TRP A 99 -1.94 -2.82 2.99
CA TRP A 99 -0.96 -3.11 4.03
C TRP A 99 -0.94 -2.06 5.12
N ALA A 100 -0.70 -2.52 6.33
CA ALA A 100 -0.58 -1.67 7.50
C ALA A 100 0.73 -1.94 8.24
N VAL A 101 1.40 -0.89 8.68
CA VAL A 101 2.65 -0.97 9.46
C VAL A 101 2.63 0.04 10.61
N THR A 102 3.47 -0.19 11.62
CA THR A 102 3.68 0.78 12.70
C THR A 102 4.48 1.99 12.20
N PRO A 103 4.39 3.15 12.87
CA PRO A 103 5.27 4.30 12.56
C PRO A 103 6.76 3.95 12.61
N ARG A 104 7.19 3.13 13.58
CA ARG A 104 8.59 2.68 13.69
C ARG A 104 8.99 1.76 12.54
N THR A 105 8.12 0.84 12.17
CA THR A 105 8.35 -0.04 11.01
C THR A 105 8.43 0.79 9.73
N PHE A 106 7.56 1.78 9.56
CA PHE A 106 7.60 2.72 8.44
C PHE A 106 8.92 3.50 8.41
N GLU A 107 9.38 4.02 9.55
CA GLU A 107 10.66 4.71 9.67
C GLU A 107 11.84 3.84 9.21
N ASN A 108 11.92 2.60 9.71
CA ASN A 108 12.95 1.63 9.32
C ASN A 108 12.92 1.33 7.82
N MET A 109 11.73 1.13 7.25
CA MET A 109 11.56 0.84 5.82
C MET A 109 12.00 2.01 4.93
N ILE A 110 11.74 3.25 5.35
CA ILE A 110 11.96 4.43 4.53
C ILE A 110 13.39 4.99 4.66
N LEU A 111 13.92 5.08 5.90
CA LEU A 111 15.24 5.63 6.16
C LEU A 111 16.35 4.59 6.02
N ARG A 112 16.11 3.37 6.50
CA ARG A 112 17.13 2.32 6.60
C ARG A 112 17.05 1.27 5.49
N ASN A 113 15.97 1.28 4.69
CA ASN A 113 15.61 0.21 3.76
C ASN A 113 15.56 -1.18 4.42
N THR A 114 15.19 -1.22 5.71
CA THR A 114 14.98 -2.46 6.45
C THR A 114 13.50 -2.84 6.37
N TYR A 115 13.21 -3.99 5.77
CA TYR A 115 11.84 -4.45 5.53
C TYR A 115 11.44 -5.57 6.52
N PRO A 116 10.18 -5.58 6.98
CA PRO A 116 9.64 -6.65 7.82
C PRO A 116 9.81 -8.04 7.20
N LEU A 117 10.05 -9.03 8.05
CA LEU A 117 10.04 -10.46 7.65
C LEU A 117 8.74 -11.16 8.05
N ILE A 118 7.95 -10.52 8.93
CA ILE A 118 6.77 -11.09 9.55
C ILE A 118 5.52 -10.44 8.96
N GLN A 119 4.52 -11.27 8.66
CA GLN A 119 3.18 -10.84 8.30
C GLN A 119 2.17 -11.35 9.33
N ALA A 120 1.31 -10.48 9.84
CA ALA A 120 0.16 -10.87 10.63
C ALA A 120 -0.99 -11.35 9.72
N GLY A 121 -1.63 -12.45 10.10
CA GLY A 121 -2.79 -13.01 9.40
C GLY A 121 -3.75 -13.72 10.35
N PRO A 122 -4.86 -14.28 9.82
CA PRO A 122 -5.76 -15.10 10.62
C PRO A 122 -4.98 -16.26 11.24
N GLY A 123 -5.04 -16.42 12.57
CA GLY A 123 -4.33 -17.50 13.28
C GLY A 123 -2.90 -17.18 13.74
N GLY A 124 -2.37 -15.99 13.47
CA GLY A 124 -1.12 -15.52 14.07
C GLY A 124 -0.15 -14.86 13.09
N TYR A 125 1.14 -15.08 13.33
CA TYR A 125 2.24 -14.48 12.59
C TYR A 125 2.91 -15.49 11.66
N TYR A 126 3.17 -15.03 10.45
CA TYR A 126 3.67 -15.84 9.35
C TYR A 126 4.91 -15.21 8.72
N VAL A 127 5.74 -16.05 8.11
CA VAL A 127 6.96 -15.68 7.41
C VAL A 127 6.86 -16.19 5.97
N GLU A 128 7.20 -15.33 5.02
CA GLU A 128 7.37 -15.74 3.63
C GLU A 128 8.73 -16.42 3.47
N ILE A 129 8.72 -17.64 2.95
CA ILE A 129 9.90 -18.49 2.88
C ILE A 129 10.58 -18.42 1.52
N ASP A 130 11.92 -18.44 1.53
CA ASP A 130 12.71 -18.71 0.33
C ASP A 130 12.70 -20.18 -0.08
N ALA A 131 11.66 -20.50 -0.86
CA ALA A 131 11.45 -21.80 -1.48
C ALA A 131 12.69 -22.34 -2.22
N VAL A 132 13.41 -21.46 -2.92
CA VAL A 132 14.58 -21.85 -3.71
C VAL A 132 15.76 -22.11 -2.80
N ALA A 133 16.02 -21.21 -1.85
CA ALA A 133 17.14 -21.35 -0.91
C ALA A 133 16.99 -22.62 -0.04
N ILE A 134 15.79 -22.88 0.47
CA ILE A 134 15.51 -24.08 1.26
C ILE A 134 15.72 -25.35 0.45
N ARG A 135 15.11 -25.43 -0.74
CA ARG A 135 15.21 -26.62 -1.58
C ARG A 135 16.66 -26.92 -1.93
N ARG A 136 17.43 -25.89 -2.31
CA ARG A 136 18.84 -26.02 -2.63
C ARG A 136 19.62 -26.52 -1.42
N ARG A 137 19.44 -25.89 -0.26
CA ARG A 137 20.18 -26.26 0.96
C ARG A 137 19.86 -27.66 1.45
N ARG A 138 18.59 -28.08 1.38
CA ARG A 138 18.21 -29.46 1.69
C ARG A 138 18.95 -30.47 0.80
N GLN A 139 19.01 -30.20 -0.51
CA GLN A 139 19.70 -31.05 -1.47
C GLN A 139 21.22 -31.10 -1.23
N GLU A 140 21.84 -29.97 -0.90
CA GLU A 140 23.27 -29.91 -0.51
C GLU A 140 23.57 -30.76 0.72
N LEU A 141 22.62 -30.86 1.66
CA LEU A 141 22.72 -31.69 2.86
C LEU A 141 22.37 -33.17 2.62
N GLY A 142 22.00 -33.56 1.39
CA GLY A 142 21.64 -34.94 1.04
C GLY A 142 20.31 -35.42 1.63
N LEU A 143 19.47 -34.50 2.15
CA LEU A 143 18.25 -34.84 2.85
C LEU A 143 17.07 -35.04 1.89
N SER A 144 16.27 -36.08 2.09
CA SER A 144 14.97 -36.24 1.45
C SER A 144 13.95 -35.25 2.01
N VAL A 145 12.83 -35.07 1.29
CA VAL A 145 11.68 -34.28 1.77
C VAL A 145 11.07 -34.92 3.04
N GLY A 146 11.14 -36.24 3.17
CA GLY A 146 10.65 -36.96 4.35
C GLY A 146 11.48 -36.63 5.59
N GLU A 147 12.79 -36.87 5.50
CA GLU A 147 13.72 -36.67 6.62
C GLU A 147 13.71 -35.23 7.10
N MET A 148 13.73 -34.26 6.19
CA MET A 148 13.69 -32.85 6.59
C MET A 148 12.35 -32.48 7.23
N ALA A 149 11.23 -32.98 6.72
CA ALA A 149 9.92 -32.71 7.31
C ALA A 149 9.82 -33.25 8.75
N GLU A 150 10.36 -34.45 8.97
CA GLU A 150 10.45 -35.08 10.29
C GLU A 150 11.32 -34.25 11.26
N MET A 151 12.52 -33.85 10.83
CA MET A 151 13.44 -33.04 11.66
C MET A 151 12.83 -31.69 12.10
N ILE A 152 12.03 -31.05 11.24
CA ILE A 152 11.39 -29.76 11.53
C ILE A 152 10.13 -29.94 12.39
N GLY A 153 9.53 -31.14 12.37
CA GLY A 153 8.24 -31.43 12.99
C GLY A 153 7.02 -30.98 12.16
N ILE A 154 7.10 -31.10 10.82
CA ILE A 154 6.01 -30.75 9.90
C ILE A 154 5.65 -31.92 8.97
N SER A 155 4.50 -31.83 8.29
CA SER A 155 4.14 -32.84 7.30
C SER A 155 4.99 -32.73 6.03
N ARG A 156 5.21 -33.86 5.34
CA ARG A 156 5.83 -33.90 4.00
C ARG A 156 5.13 -32.96 3.00
N ARG A 157 3.78 -32.88 3.07
CA ARG A 157 2.97 -31.98 2.24
C ARG A 157 3.28 -30.50 2.54
N THR A 158 3.50 -30.16 3.81
CA THR A 158 3.86 -28.80 4.24
C THR A 158 5.23 -28.40 3.68
N LEU A 159 6.25 -29.25 3.86
CA LEU A 159 7.57 -28.97 3.33
C LEU A 159 7.56 -28.84 1.80
N TYR A 160 6.84 -29.74 1.11
CA TYR A 160 6.61 -29.63 -0.33
C TYR A 160 5.98 -28.29 -0.73
N GLY A 161 4.97 -27.83 0.03
CA GLY A 161 4.35 -26.53 -0.16
C GLY A 161 5.35 -25.37 -0.03
N TYR A 162 6.27 -25.44 0.93
CA TYR A 162 7.33 -24.43 1.10
C TYR A 162 8.32 -24.41 -0.07
N GLU A 163 8.83 -25.57 -0.50
CA GLU A 163 9.77 -25.65 -1.63
C GLU A 163 9.16 -25.24 -2.98
N ARG A 164 7.83 -25.12 -3.05
CA ARG A 164 7.07 -24.66 -4.22
C ARG A 164 6.54 -23.23 -4.08
N GLY A 165 6.80 -22.56 -2.95
CA GLY A 165 6.29 -21.21 -2.67
C GLY A 165 4.77 -21.14 -2.54
N MET A 166 4.11 -22.26 -2.19
CA MET A 166 2.65 -22.38 -2.11
C MET A 166 2.10 -22.09 -0.70
N ALA A 167 2.97 -22.00 0.30
CA ALA A 167 2.58 -21.81 1.69
C ALA A 167 3.53 -20.87 2.43
N LYS A 168 3.00 -20.19 3.45
CA LYS A 168 3.77 -19.41 4.43
C LYS A 168 4.01 -20.26 5.68
N ALA A 169 5.13 -20.06 6.36
CA ALA A 169 5.39 -20.71 7.64
C ALA A 169 4.91 -19.86 8.80
N SER A 170 4.59 -20.49 9.93
CA SER A 170 4.54 -19.76 11.20
C SER A 170 5.96 -19.34 11.60
N VAL A 171 6.07 -18.37 12.51
CA VAL A 171 7.38 -17.93 13.04
C VAL A 171 8.15 -19.11 13.67
N THR A 172 7.47 -19.99 14.41
CA THR A 172 8.09 -21.20 15.00
C THR A 172 8.66 -22.13 13.95
N VAL A 173 7.91 -22.42 12.88
CA VAL A 173 8.40 -23.29 11.80
C VAL A 173 9.57 -22.64 11.05
N ALA A 174 9.51 -21.32 10.82
CA ALA A 174 10.63 -20.59 10.22
C ALA A 174 11.90 -20.66 11.09
N TYR A 175 11.78 -20.60 12.41
CA TYR A 175 12.90 -20.78 13.33
C TYR A 175 13.50 -22.19 13.24
N ASN A 176 12.66 -23.22 13.26
CA ASN A 176 13.11 -24.61 13.11
C ASN A 176 13.81 -24.84 11.77
N LEU A 177 13.32 -24.22 10.70
CA LEU A 177 13.94 -24.25 9.38
C LEU A 177 15.34 -23.63 9.38
N ILE A 178 15.50 -22.45 10.01
CA ILE A 178 16.81 -21.79 10.14
C ILE A 178 17.77 -22.68 10.92
N TYR A 179 17.32 -23.23 12.05
CA TYR A 179 18.13 -24.10 12.90
C TYR A 179 18.57 -25.37 12.16
N THR A 180 17.66 -26.00 11.42
CA THR A 180 17.93 -27.26 10.69
C THR A 180 18.86 -27.04 9.49
N LEU A 181 18.68 -25.95 8.75
CA LEU A 181 19.41 -25.72 7.50
C LEU A 181 20.69 -24.89 7.66
N GLY A 182 20.80 -24.13 8.76
CA GLY A 182 21.91 -23.22 9.04
C GLY A 182 21.96 -22.01 8.09
N ILE A 183 20.84 -21.64 7.47
CA ILE A 183 20.76 -20.50 6.53
C ILE A 183 19.56 -19.59 6.85
N PRO A 184 19.61 -18.31 6.46
CA PRO A 184 18.40 -17.47 6.43
C PRO A 184 17.36 -18.07 5.49
N VAL A 185 16.11 -18.16 5.95
CA VAL A 185 15.00 -18.71 5.16
C VAL A 185 13.89 -17.70 4.88
N ALA A 186 13.86 -16.59 5.60
CA ALA A 186 12.80 -15.59 5.51
C ALA A 186 13.07 -14.59 4.39
N LYS A 187 12.04 -14.27 3.59
CA LYS A 187 12.09 -13.17 2.61
C LYS A 187 11.58 -11.86 3.20
N PRO A 188 12.25 -10.73 2.93
CA PRO A 188 11.73 -9.41 3.29
C PRO A 188 10.46 -9.09 2.52
N ILE A 189 9.49 -8.52 3.22
CA ILE A 189 8.22 -8.06 2.67
C ILE A 189 8.41 -6.61 2.21
N ASN A 190 8.90 -6.45 0.99
CA ASN A 190 9.05 -5.13 0.39
C ASN A 190 7.72 -4.63 -0.20
N ILE A 191 7.10 -3.66 0.48
CA ILE A 191 5.82 -3.08 0.03
C ILE A 191 5.92 -2.44 -1.36
N PHE A 192 7.08 -1.93 -1.76
CA PHE A 192 7.23 -1.33 -3.08
C PHE A 192 7.28 -2.36 -4.21
N GLU A 193 7.60 -3.61 -3.89
CA GLU A 193 7.68 -4.70 -4.85
C GLU A 193 6.35 -5.42 -5.01
N THR A 194 5.63 -5.74 -3.92
CA THR A 194 4.37 -6.50 -4.05
C THR A 194 3.22 -5.68 -4.62
N ALA A 195 3.27 -4.35 -4.57
CA ALA A 195 2.35 -3.48 -5.32
C ALA A 195 2.39 -3.76 -6.84
N ARG A 196 3.51 -4.31 -7.35
CA ARG A 196 3.64 -4.76 -8.73
C ARG A 196 2.96 -6.11 -9.01
N VAL A 197 2.68 -6.93 -8.00
CA VAL A 197 2.09 -8.27 -8.14
C VAL A 197 0.55 -8.20 -8.10
N GLN A 198 -0.02 -7.35 -7.23
CA GLN A 198 -1.46 -7.09 -7.17
C GLN A 198 -2.05 -6.46 -8.46
N ARG A 199 -1.20 -6.04 -9.40
CA ARG A 199 -1.57 -5.49 -10.71
C ARG A 199 -2.47 -6.41 -11.55
N LYS A 200 -2.50 -7.73 -11.30
CA LYS A 200 -3.14 -8.72 -12.18
C LYS A 200 -4.62 -9.03 -11.91
N CYS A 201 -5.24 -8.59 -10.81
CA CYS A 201 -6.50 -9.20 -10.36
C CYS A 201 -7.73 -8.30 -10.13
N PHE A 202 -7.79 -7.05 -10.60
CA PHE A 202 -9.04 -6.27 -10.44
C PHE A 202 -9.28 -5.33 -11.63
N LEU A 203 -9.80 -5.89 -12.71
CA LEU A 203 -10.54 -5.11 -13.71
C LEU A 203 -12.02 -5.20 -13.33
N LEU A 204 -12.78 -4.13 -13.60
CA LEU A 204 -14.25 -4.02 -13.48
C LEU A 204 -14.77 -3.37 -12.20
N ARG A 205 -14.78 -2.03 -12.16
CA ARG A 205 -15.89 -1.27 -11.54
C ARG A 205 -15.99 0.23 -11.88
N ALA A 206 -15.27 0.72 -12.88
CA ALA A 206 -15.29 2.15 -13.25
C ALA A 206 -16.56 2.60 -14.01
N LYS A 207 -17.24 1.70 -14.75
CA LYS A 207 -18.30 2.12 -15.70
C LYS A 207 -19.62 2.60 -15.07
N ARG A 208 -19.92 2.33 -13.80
CA ARG A 208 -21.26 2.58 -13.21
C ARG A 208 -21.42 3.92 -12.46
N ALA A 209 -20.35 4.55 -11.98
CA ALA A 209 -20.45 5.83 -11.24
C ALA A 209 -20.53 7.08 -12.14
N ILE A 210 -20.21 6.89 -13.43
CA ILE A 210 -19.96 7.93 -14.43
C ILE A 210 -21.21 8.75 -14.84
N VAL A 211 -22.42 8.27 -14.54
CA VAL A 211 -23.65 8.80 -15.16
C VAL A 211 -24.25 10.02 -14.44
N LYS A 212 -23.68 10.49 -13.31
CA LYS A 212 -24.34 11.56 -12.52
C LYS A 212 -23.89 13.01 -12.80
N HIS A 213 -22.73 13.27 -13.41
CA HIS A 213 -22.26 14.65 -13.69
C HIS A 213 -22.15 14.93 -15.20
N LYS A 214 -22.87 15.94 -15.68
CA LYS A 214 -22.86 16.39 -17.09
C LYS A 214 -21.45 16.76 -17.59
N PHE A 215 -20.61 17.32 -16.72
CA PHE A 215 -19.22 17.69 -17.03
C PHE A 215 -18.33 16.47 -17.31
N LEU A 216 -18.38 15.47 -16.42
CA LEU A 216 -17.64 14.20 -16.60
C LEU A 216 -18.05 13.50 -17.90
N HIS A 217 -19.35 13.50 -18.24
CA HIS A 217 -19.84 12.95 -19.50
C HIS A 217 -19.27 13.70 -20.73
N LYS A 218 -19.12 15.03 -20.66
CA LYS A 218 -18.57 15.86 -21.74
C LYS A 218 -17.08 15.60 -21.95
N ILE A 219 -16.30 15.46 -20.88
CA ILE A 219 -14.89 15.06 -20.93
C ILE A 219 -14.77 13.64 -21.49
N LEU A 220 -15.53 12.69 -20.96
CA LEU A 220 -15.50 11.29 -21.39
C LEU A 220 -15.86 11.10 -22.87
N LYS A 221 -16.82 11.88 -23.39
CA LYS A 221 -17.16 11.86 -24.82
C LYS A 221 -16.03 12.32 -25.72
N ARG A 222 -15.19 13.27 -25.25
CA ARG A 222 -14.01 13.73 -26.00
C ARG A 222 -12.84 12.72 -25.92
N PHE A 223 -12.83 11.87 -24.90
CA PHE A 223 -11.73 10.96 -24.59
C PHE A 223 -12.20 9.49 -24.56
N THR A 224 -12.59 8.95 -25.72
CA THR A 224 -13.18 7.60 -25.87
C THR A 224 -12.22 6.44 -25.56
N ARG A 225 -10.90 6.71 -25.44
CA ARG A 225 -9.86 5.72 -25.11
C ARG A 225 -9.24 5.88 -23.72
N CYS A 226 -9.74 6.81 -22.91
CA CYS A 226 -9.16 7.08 -21.59
C CYS A 226 -9.82 6.23 -20.49
N ASN A 227 -9.00 5.74 -19.57
CA ASN A 227 -9.51 5.07 -18.38
C ASN A 227 -9.83 6.11 -17.31
N VAL A 228 -11.08 6.13 -16.86
CA VAL A 228 -11.56 7.11 -15.87
C VAL A 228 -11.91 6.41 -14.59
N THR A 229 -11.27 6.85 -13.51
CA THR A 229 -11.54 6.38 -12.15
C THR A 229 -12.14 7.51 -11.35
N THR A 230 -13.41 7.40 -10.98
CA THR A 230 -14.09 8.36 -10.10
C THR A 230 -13.87 7.98 -8.64
N VAL A 231 -13.65 8.97 -7.80
CA VAL A 231 -13.38 8.83 -6.37
C VAL A 231 -14.18 9.89 -5.60
N ARG A 232 -14.51 9.61 -4.34
CA ARG A 232 -15.28 10.53 -3.47
C ARG A 232 -14.50 10.93 -2.23
N LYS A 233 -13.53 10.11 -1.84
CA LYS A 233 -12.68 10.26 -0.66
C LYS A 233 -11.24 10.61 -1.07
N ALA A 234 -11.07 11.61 -1.91
CA ALA A 234 -9.77 12.17 -2.28
C ALA A 234 -9.94 13.67 -2.51
N PRO A 235 -8.92 14.53 -2.51
CA PRO A 235 -9.12 15.96 -2.79
C PRO A 235 -9.71 16.21 -4.20
N PHE A 236 -9.47 15.32 -5.15
CA PHE A 236 -10.06 15.30 -6.49
C PHE A 236 -11.24 14.29 -6.57
N ASP A 237 -12.10 14.43 -7.59
CA ASP A 237 -13.26 13.57 -7.84
C ASP A 237 -13.00 12.50 -8.91
N PHE A 238 -11.98 12.68 -9.74
CA PHE A 238 -11.63 11.70 -10.76
C PHE A 238 -10.15 11.75 -11.13
N ILE A 239 -9.68 10.63 -11.67
CA ILE A 239 -8.38 10.48 -12.33
C ILE A 239 -8.63 9.94 -13.74
N LEU A 240 -8.07 10.60 -14.74
CA LEU A 240 -7.96 10.12 -16.11
C LEU A 240 -6.54 9.61 -16.34
N ASP A 241 -6.43 8.41 -16.85
CA ASP A 241 -5.19 7.85 -17.37
C ASP A 241 -5.27 7.82 -18.89
N VAL A 242 -4.31 8.47 -19.54
CA VAL A 242 -4.18 8.58 -21.00
C VAL A 242 -2.88 7.86 -21.40
N PRO A 243 -2.92 6.54 -21.61
CA PRO A 243 -1.70 5.75 -21.82
C PRO A 243 -0.92 6.17 -23.07
N GLU A 244 -1.63 6.60 -24.12
CA GLU A 244 -1.07 7.02 -25.41
C GLU A 244 -0.15 8.25 -25.28
N GLU A 245 -0.41 9.13 -24.31
CA GLU A 245 0.35 10.37 -24.07
C GLU A 245 1.23 10.30 -22.82
N GLU A 246 1.32 9.12 -22.17
CA GLU A 246 1.92 8.94 -20.84
C GLU A 246 1.43 10.00 -19.81
N MET A 247 0.18 10.45 -19.96
CA MET A 247 -0.37 11.59 -19.25
C MET A 247 -1.47 11.16 -18.29
N ARG A 248 -1.51 11.83 -17.14
CA ARG A 248 -2.58 11.69 -16.15
C ARG A 248 -3.21 13.03 -15.89
N VAL A 249 -4.52 13.02 -15.66
CA VAL A 249 -5.29 14.20 -15.27
C VAL A 249 -6.01 13.87 -13.98
N ILE A 250 -5.97 14.77 -13.02
CA ILE A 250 -6.83 14.71 -11.84
C ILE A 250 -7.75 15.92 -11.86
N GLY A 251 -9.00 15.75 -11.44
CA GLY A 251 -9.90 16.90 -11.42
C GLY A 251 -10.92 16.87 -10.31
N GLY A 252 -11.27 18.07 -9.87
CA GLY A 252 -12.28 18.32 -8.84
C GLY A 252 -13.40 19.19 -9.39
N VAL A 253 -14.63 18.77 -9.12
CA VAL A 253 -15.84 19.55 -9.33
C VAL A 253 -16.25 20.10 -7.97
N ALA A 254 -16.23 21.42 -7.83
CA ALA A 254 -16.67 22.08 -6.60
C ALA A 254 -18.20 21.99 -6.48
N GLY A 255 -18.69 21.59 -5.31
CA GLY A 255 -20.11 21.66 -5.00
C GLY A 255 -20.49 23.07 -4.52
N SER A 256 -21.69 23.55 -4.84
CA SER A 256 -22.16 24.90 -4.44
C SER A 256 -22.27 25.12 -2.92
N LYS A 257 -22.09 24.08 -2.09
CA LYS A 257 -22.13 24.12 -0.62
C LYS A 257 -20.83 23.65 0.03
N GLU A 258 -19.78 23.45 -0.76
CA GLU A 258 -18.52 22.92 -0.26
C GLU A 258 -17.76 24.00 0.52
N ARG A 259 -17.33 23.65 1.73
CA ARG A 259 -16.50 24.52 2.57
C ARG A 259 -15.02 24.25 2.23
N GLU A 260 -14.15 25.23 2.42
CA GLU A 260 -12.71 25.12 2.18
C GLU A 260 -12.31 24.84 0.70
N ILE A 261 -13.00 25.45 -0.26
CA ILE A 261 -12.70 25.29 -1.70
C ILE A 261 -11.24 25.65 -2.00
N ASP A 262 -10.73 26.78 -1.51
CA ASP A 262 -9.34 27.20 -1.72
C ASP A 262 -8.34 26.15 -1.25
N ARG A 263 -8.55 25.62 -0.04
CA ARG A 263 -7.72 24.54 0.52
C ARG A 263 -7.80 23.29 -0.33
N ARG A 264 -8.99 22.91 -0.80
CA ARG A 264 -9.19 21.76 -1.68
C ARG A 264 -8.43 21.95 -3.00
N VAL A 265 -8.44 23.15 -3.57
CA VAL A 265 -7.66 23.49 -4.78
C VAL A 265 -6.16 23.35 -4.51
N ASP A 266 -5.66 23.86 -3.39
CA ASP A 266 -4.26 23.72 -2.98
C ASP A 266 -3.86 22.25 -2.80
N GLU A 267 -4.72 21.44 -2.17
CA GLU A 267 -4.54 20.00 -2.02
C GLU A 267 -4.47 19.30 -3.39
N ILE A 268 -5.39 19.60 -4.31
CA ILE A 268 -5.38 19.06 -5.68
C ILE A 268 -4.08 19.44 -6.40
N ILE A 269 -3.70 20.72 -6.37
CA ILE A 269 -2.48 21.20 -7.02
C ILE A 269 -1.25 20.50 -6.43
N SER A 270 -1.17 20.40 -5.10
CA SER A 270 -0.03 19.78 -4.42
C SER A 270 0.07 18.28 -4.73
N VAL A 271 -1.04 17.55 -4.67
CA VAL A 271 -1.08 16.13 -5.04
C VAL A 271 -0.76 15.93 -6.52
N SER A 272 -1.25 16.78 -7.42
CA SER A 272 -0.97 16.71 -8.86
C SER A 272 0.54 16.72 -9.16
N LYS A 273 1.30 17.57 -8.46
CA LYS A 273 2.76 17.68 -8.58
C LYS A 273 3.47 16.37 -8.20
N ILE A 274 2.99 15.70 -7.15
CA ILE A 274 3.54 14.41 -6.69
C ILE A 274 3.19 13.29 -7.67
N LEU A 275 1.93 13.24 -8.11
CA LEU A 275 1.44 12.21 -9.04
C LEU A 275 2.01 12.39 -10.47
N LYS A 276 2.53 13.58 -10.80
CA LYS A 276 2.81 14.03 -12.18
C LYS A 276 1.54 13.98 -13.03
N ALA A 277 0.47 14.53 -12.50
CA ALA A 277 -0.81 14.66 -13.18
C ALA A 277 -1.09 16.15 -13.47
N ARG A 278 -1.88 16.44 -14.51
CA ARG A 278 -2.40 17.79 -14.75
C ARG A 278 -3.69 17.99 -13.94
N PRO A 279 -3.79 19.04 -13.11
CA PRO A 279 -5.02 19.35 -12.39
C PRO A 279 -6.04 20.03 -13.32
N ILE A 280 -7.33 19.73 -13.13
CA ILE A 280 -8.46 20.46 -13.72
C ILE A 280 -9.46 20.74 -12.61
N CYS A 281 -9.77 22.01 -12.35
CA CYS A 281 -10.83 22.41 -11.44
C CYS A 281 -11.91 23.16 -12.22
N ASP A 282 -13.19 22.91 -11.94
CA ASP A 282 -14.31 23.48 -12.72
C ASP A 282 -14.41 25.02 -12.61
N GLU A 283 -13.79 25.65 -11.60
CA GLU A 283 -13.63 27.12 -11.55
C GLU A 283 -12.79 27.68 -12.72
N TRP A 284 -12.08 26.83 -13.47
CA TRP A 284 -11.28 27.21 -14.64
C TRP A 284 -12.03 26.95 -15.97
N ALA A 285 -13.25 26.40 -15.91
CA ALA A 285 -14.04 26.10 -17.09
C ALA A 285 -14.82 27.30 -17.65
N GLU A 286 -14.84 28.44 -16.95
CA GLU A 286 -15.36 29.71 -17.49
C GLU A 286 -14.35 30.42 -18.43
N THR A 287 -13.14 29.88 -18.60
CA THR A 287 -12.09 30.47 -19.45
C THR A 287 -11.56 29.54 -20.55
N LEU A 288 -12.36 28.55 -20.98
CA LEU A 288 -12.11 27.69 -22.14
C LEU A 288 -13.33 27.65 -23.07
#